data_AF-A0A287DD74-F1
#
_entry.id   AF-A0A287DD74-F1
#
_cell.length_a   1.000
_cell.length_b   1.000
_cell.length_c   1.000
_cell.angle_alpha   90.00
_cell.angle_beta   90.00
_cell.angle_gamma   90.00
#
_symmetry.space_group_name_H-M   'P 1'
#
loop_
_entity.id
_entity.type
_entity.pdbx_description
1 polymer ?
#
loop_
_entity_poly.entity_id
_entity_poly.type
_entity_poly.pdbx_seq_one_letter_code
_entity_poly.pdbx_strand_id
1 'polypeptide(L)'
;MGPWPRSLLAGLLLLLCGVWTVRCDTPANCTYPDLLGTWVFQVGPVGSQRDINCSVMEPPEKKVVVHLKKLDTAYDDFGNSGHFTIIYNQGFEIVLNDYKWFAFFKDVTDLISQLFMHLGTVGIYDLPHLRNKLVIK
;
A
#
# COMPACT_ATOMS: atom_id res chain seq x y z
N MET A 1 -27.76 42.17 32.36
CA MET A 1 -26.99 40.91 32.29
C MET A 1 -26.90 40.51 30.81
N GLY A 2 -25.80 40.84 30.13
CA GLY A 2 -25.60 40.52 28.71
C GLY A 2 -24.49 39.48 28.57
N PRO A 3 -24.75 38.25 28.07
CA PRO A 3 -23.73 37.22 27.95
C PRO A 3 -23.03 37.35 26.60
N TRP A 4 -22.11 38.30 26.42
CA TRP A 4 -21.46 38.48 25.11
C TRP A 4 -20.07 39.12 25.24
N PRO A 5 -19.01 38.32 25.42
CA PRO A 5 -17.99 38.23 24.35
C PRO A 5 -17.30 36.85 24.20
N ARG A 6 -17.48 35.93 25.15
CA ARG A 6 -16.76 34.62 25.17
C ARG A 6 -17.25 33.66 24.08
N SER A 7 -18.52 33.74 23.69
CA SER A 7 -19.11 32.84 22.70
C SER A 7 -18.62 33.12 21.28
N LEU A 8 -18.35 34.39 20.95
CA LEU A 8 -17.77 34.77 19.64
C LEU A 8 -16.32 34.32 19.52
N LEU A 9 -15.56 34.43 20.62
CA LEU A 9 -14.15 33.99 20.65
C LEU A 9 -14.05 32.47 20.50
N ALA A 10 -14.94 31.72 21.15
CA ALA A 10 -15.03 30.26 21.01
C ALA A 10 -15.44 29.84 19.58
N GLY A 11 -16.41 30.53 18.97
CA GLY A 11 -16.82 30.28 17.58
C GLY A 11 -15.70 30.58 16.58
N LEU A 12 -14.93 31.66 16.80
CA LEU A 12 -13.77 32.01 15.98
C LEU A 12 -12.63 30.99 16.12
N LEU A 13 -12.37 30.50 17.33
CA LEU A 13 -11.39 29.43 17.57
C LEU A 13 -11.78 28.11 16.88
N LEU A 14 -13.06 27.73 16.93
CA LEU A 14 -13.58 26.54 16.22
C LEU A 14 -13.46 26.66 14.69
N LEU A 15 -13.65 27.86 14.14
CA LEU A 15 -13.46 28.16 12.71
C LEU A 15 -11.98 28.14 12.30
N LEU A 16 -11.08 28.57 13.18
CA LEU A 16 -9.62 28.56 12.96
C LEU A 16 -8.99 27.18 13.15
N CYS A 17 -9.61 26.29 13.92
CA CYS A 17 -9.27 24.87 14.02
C CYS A 17 -9.76 24.08 12.80
N GLY A 18 -9.46 24.59 11.60
CA GLY A 18 -9.92 24.08 10.31
C GLY A 18 -9.97 22.56 10.25
N VAL A 19 -11.07 22.06 9.69
CA VAL A 19 -11.33 20.63 9.51
C VAL A 19 -10.19 20.02 8.68
N TRP A 20 -9.18 19.46 9.35
CA TRP A 20 -8.17 18.66 8.67
C TRP A 20 -8.85 17.41 8.13
N THR A 21 -9.00 17.35 6.81
CA THR A 21 -9.38 16.10 6.15
C THR A 21 -8.19 15.15 6.24
N VAL A 22 -8.16 14.30 7.26
CA VAL A 22 -7.20 13.20 7.32
C VAL A 22 -7.69 12.12 6.36
N ARG A 23 -6.91 11.83 5.31
CA ARG A 23 -7.13 10.64 4.50
C ARG A 23 -6.45 9.48 5.21
N CYS A 24 -7.25 8.59 5.78
CA CYS A 24 -6.76 7.42 6.50
C CYS A 24 -6.43 6.25 5.57
N ASP A 25 -7.02 6.22 4.37
CA ASP A 25 -6.83 5.14 3.39
C ASP A 25 -5.97 5.62 2.21
N THR A 26 -5.22 4.69 1.63
CA THR A 26 -4.62 4.91 0.32
C THR A 26 -5.72 4.90 -0.74
N PRO A 27 -5.54 5.57 -1.89
CA PRO A 27 -6.57 5.58 -2.93
C PRO A 27 -6.66 4.25 -3.70
N ALA A 28 -5.84 3.25 -3.36
CA ALA A 28 -5.91 1.91 -3.94
C ALA A 28 -7.26 1.23 -3.64
N ASN A 29 -7.76 0.48 -4.62
CA ASN A 29 -8.99 -0.31 -4.51
C ASN A 29 -8.83 -1.66 -5.21
N CYS A 30 -7.83 -2.43 -4.80
CA CYS A 30 -7.52 -3.73 -5.39
C CYS A 30 -8.35 -4.86 -4.78
N THR A 31 -8.59 -5.92 -5.55
CA THR A 31 -9.39 -7.08 -5.12
C THR A 31 -8.53 -8.29 -4.81
N TYR A 32 -9.09 -9.27 -4.09
CA TYR A 32 -8.38 -10.52 -3.78
C TYR A 32 -7.87 -11.27 -5.03
N PRO A 33 -8.64 -11.43 -6.13
CA PRO A 33 -8.11 -11.98 -7.37
C PRO A 33 -6.92 -11.20 -7.94
N ASP A 34 -6.80 -9.90 -7.66
CA ASP A 34 -5.66 -9.10 -8.11
C ASP A 34 -4.35 -9.43 -7.39
N LEU A 35 -4.46 -9.95 -6.17
CA LEU A 35 -3.33 -10.39 -5.37
C LEU A 35 -2.77 -11.75 -5.81
N LEU A 36 -3.61 -12.61 -6.40
CA LEU A 36 -3.20 -13.97 -6.77
C LEU A 36 -2.17 -13.99 -7.91
N GLY A 37 -1.27 -14.98 -7.86
CA GLY A 37 -0.27 -15.21 -8.89
C GLY A 37 1.17 -15.07 -8.38
N THR A 38 2.09 -14.79 -9.29
CA THR A 38 3.53 -14.74 -9.01
C THR A 38 4.01 -13.32 -8.81
N TRP A 39 4.65 -13.06 -7.67
CA TRP A 39 5.22 -11.78 -7.27
C TRP A 39 6.75 -11.83 -7.26
N VAL A 40 7.36 -10.71 -7.62
CA VAL A 40 8.80 -10.49 -7.60
C VAL A 40 9.10 -9.33 -6.67
N PHE A 41 9.72 -9.63 -5.53
CA PHE A 41 10.19 -8.64 -4.57
C PHE A 41 11.65 -8.31 -4.85
N GLN A 42 11.91 -7.03 -5.10
CA GLN A 42 13.25 -6.44 -5.18
C GLN A 42 13.61 -5.91 -3.81
N VAL A 43 14.51 -6.60 -3.11
CA VAL A 43 14.81 -6.32 -1.70
C VAL A 43 16.09 -5.48 -1.61
N GLY A 44 16.05 -4.42 -0.81
CA GLY A 44 17.20 -3.58 -0.47
C GLY A 44 18.21 -4.28 0.47
N PRO A 45 19.15 -3.51 1.04
CA PRO A 45 20.18 -4.04 1.92
C PRO A 45 19.62 -4.73 3.17
N VAL A 46 20.08 -5.97 3.41
CA VAL A 46 19.63 -6.80 4.55
C VAL A 46 20.34 -6.37 5.84
N GLY A 47 19.63 -6.45 6.97
CA GLY A 47 20.17 -6.15 8.30
C GLY A 47 19.86 -4.75 8.82
N SER A 48 18.99 -4.02 8.10
CA SER A 48 18.42 -2.77 8.57
C SER A 48 17.62 -2.99 9.86
N GLN A 49 17.70 -2.03 10.79
CA GLN A 49 16.89 -2.04 12.01
C GLN A 49 15.47 -1.51 11.72
N ARG A 50 14.57 -1.62 12.71
CA ARG A 50 13.16 -1.19 12.61
C ARG A 50 12.95 0.29 12.28
N ASP A 51 13.98 1.12 12.45
CA ASP A 51 13.99 2.56 12.17
C ASP A 51 14.34 2.89 10.70
N ILE A 52 14.40 1.87 9.84
CA ILE A 52 14.71 2.04 8.44
C ILE A 52 13.66 2.89 7.71
N ASN A 53 14.13 3.85 6.91
CA ASN A 53 13.27 4.71 6.12
C ASN A 53 13.00 4.10 4.73
N CYS A 54 11.89 3.38 4.59
CA CYS A 54 11.45 2.81 3.31
C CYS A 54 10.93 3.85 2.30
N SER A 55 10.81 5.13 2.67
CA SER A 55 10.51 6.20 1.72
C SER A 55 11.73 6.58 0.87
N VAL A 56 12.95 6.30 1.35
CA VAL A 56 14.19 6.48 0.60
C VAL A 56 14.69 5.11 0.17
N MET A 57 14.23 4.69 -1.01
CA MET A 57 14.58 3.39 -1.56
C MET A 57 15.98 3.42 -2.18
N GLU A 58 16.89 2.64 -1.60
CA GLU A 58 18.21 2.35 -2.17
C GLU A 58 18.10 1.33 -3.32
N PRO A 59 19.14 1.19 -4.17
CA PRO A 59 19.15 0.17 -5.21
C PRO A 59 18.90 -1.23 -4.63
N PRO A 60 17.99 -2.02 -5.22
CA PRO A 60 17.71 -3.37 -4.73
C PRO A 60 18.92 -4.29 -4.96
N GLU A 61 19.24 -5.08 -3.94
CA GLU A 61 20.38 -6.01 -3.95
C GLU A 61 19.93 -7.45 -4.23
N LYS A 62 18.70 -7.80 -3.83
CA LYS A 62 18.19 -9.17 -3.91
C LYS A 62 16.86 -9.24 -4.63
N LYS A 63 16.55 -10.41 -5.18
CA LYS A 63 15.28 -10.72 -5.81
C LYS A 63 14.68 -11.96 -5.14
N VAL A 64 13.45 -11.85 -4.67
CA VAL A 64 12.67 -12.96 -4.10
C VAL A 64 11.42 -13.17 -4.95
N VAL A 65 11.13 -14.42 -5.30
CA VAL A 65 9.93 -14.78 -6.06
C VAL A 65 8.98 -15.51 -5.11
N VAL A 66 7.73 -15.08 -5.07
CA VAL A 66 6.69 -15.64 -4.20
C VAL A 66 5.44 -15.91 -5.02
N HIS A 67 4.82 -17.06 -4.79
CA HIS A 67 3.58 -17.46 -5.46
C HIS A 67 2.44 -17.48 -4.45
N LEU A 68 1.35 -16.79 -4.80
CA LEU A 68 0.16 -16.67 -3.97
C LEU A 68 -0.99 -17.44 -4.62
N LYS A 69 -1.47 -18.47 -3.92
CA LYS A 69 -2.52 -19.37 -4.38
C LYS A 69 -3.70 -19.36 -3.41
N LYS A 70 -4.90 -19.34 -3.97
CA LYS A 70 -6.14 -19.46 -3.21
C LYS A 70 -6.13 -20.71 -2.30
N LEU A 71 -6.57 -20.64 -1.05
CA LEU A 71 -7.25 -19.53 -0.33
C LEU A 71 -6.33 -18.53 0.35
N ASP A 72 -5.16 -18.96 0.80
CA ASP A 72 -4.23 -18.17 1.60
C ASP A 72 -2.81 -18.74 1.54
N THR A 73 -2.50 -19.62 0.58
CA THR A 73 -1.20 -20.31 0.51
C THR A 73 -0.16 -19.45 -0.21
N ALA A 74 0.97 -19.20 0.46
CA ALA A 74 2.16 -18.61 -0.14
C ALA A 74 3.27 -19.67 -0.24
N TYR A 75 4.03 -19.69 -1.33
CA TYR A 75 5.21 -20.55 -1.48
C TYR A 75 6.29 -19.89 -2.34
N ASP A 76 7.53 -20.34 -2.19
CA ASP A 76 8.68 -19.89 -2.98
C ASP A 76 9.25 -21.00 -3.88
N ASP A 77 10.24 -20.65 -4.70
CA ASP A 77 10.94 -21.57 -5.60
C ASP A 77 11.80 -22.62 -4.86
N PHE A 78 12.03 -22.45 -3.55
CA PHE A 78 12.83 -23.35 -2.72
C PHE A 78 11.98 -24.42 -2.00
N GLY A 79 10.65 -24.39 -2.20
CA GLY A 79 9.72 -25.35 -1.60
C GLY A 79 9.24 -24.97 -0.19
N ASN A 80 9.54 -23.75 0.28
CA ASN A 80 8.96 -23.26 1.52
C ASN A 80 7.49 -22.92 1.31
N SER A 81 6.68 -23.09 2.34
CA SER A 81 5.27 -22.73 2.33
C SER A 81 4.91 -21.91 3.55
N GLY A 82 3.87 -21.09 3.39
CA GLY A 82 3.37 -20.18 4.42
C GLY A 82 2.00 -19.64 4.03
N HIS A 83 1.63 -18.51 4.64
CA HIS A 83 0.30 -17.95 4.50
C HIS A 83 0.33 -16.49 4.03
N PHE A 84 -0.72 -16.04 3.36
CA PHE A 84 -0.92 -14.64 3.03
C PHE A 84 -2.35 -14.20 3.31
N THR A 85 -2.53 -12.92 3.56
CA THR A 85 -3.85 -12.30 3.65
C THR A 85 -3.87 -10.98 2.90
N ILE A 86 -4.98 -10.70 2.22
CA ILE A 86 -5.26 -9.34 1.75
C ILE A 86 -5.71 -8.49 2.94
N ILE A 87 -5.33 -7.21 2.92
CA ILE A 87 -5.77 -6.21 3.89
C ILE A 87 -6.77 -5.31 3.18
N TYR A 88 -8.05 -5.65 3.33
CA TYR A 88 -9.17 -5.00 2.66
C TYR A 88 -8.94 -4.89 1.14
N ASN A 89 -8.73 -3.67 0.64
CA ASN A 89 -8.39 -3.37 -0.75
C ASN A 89 -7.06 -2.57 -0.86
N GLN A 90 -6.34 -2.46 0.25
CA GLN A 90 -5.23 -1.51 0.44
C GLN A 90 -3.87 -2.14 0.20
N GLY A 91 -3.70 -3.40 0.61
CA GLY A 91 -2.42 -4.08 0.58
C GLY A 91 -2.54 -5.53 1.00
N PHE A 92 -1.42 -6.12 1.40
CA PHE A 92 -1.36 -7.52 1.82
C PHE A 92 -0.24 -7.77 2.81
N GLU A 93 -0.36 -8.86 3.55
CA GLU A 93 0.70 -9.43 4.39
C GLU A 93 0.98 -10.87 3.95
N ILE A 94 2.25 -11.26 3.86
CA ILE A 94 2.70 -12.64 3.60
C ILE A 94 3.65 -13.06 4.70
N VAL A 95 3.42 -14.24 5.28
CA VAL A 95 4.32 -14.90 6.22
C VAL A 95 4.89 -16.14 5.55
N LEU A 96 6.20 -16.14 5.26
CA LEU A 96 6.86 -17.21 4.52
C LEU A 96 8.35 -17.31 4.93
N ASN A 97 8.81 -18.53 5.20
CA ASN A 97 10.21 -18.83 5.55
C ASN A 97 10.76 -17.94 6.68
N ASP A 98 9.99 -17.80 7.77
CA ASP A 98 10.28 -16.94 8.93
C ASP A 98 10.40 -15.43 8.66
N TYR A 99 10.03 -14.97 7.45
CA TYR A 99 9.91 -13.56 7.11
C TYR A 99 8.45 -13.12 6.99
N LYS A 100 8.20 -11.85 7.31
CA LYS A 100 6.92 -11.18 7.07
C LYS A 100 7.10 -10.08 6.03
N TRP A 101 6.27 -10.10 5.01
CA TRP A 101 6.24 -9.13 3.92
C TRP A 101 4.95 -8.33 4.01
N PHE A 102 5.06 -7.01 3.96
CA PHE A 102 3.91 -6.11 3.96
C PHE A 102 4.13 -5.00 2.93
N ALA A 103 3.11 -4.72 2.12
CA ALA A 103 3.10 -3.59 1.21
C ALA A 103 1.66 -3.13 0.93
N PHE A 104 1.50 -1.83 0.71
CA PHE A 104 0.32 -1.29 0.04
C PHE A 104 0.41 -1.56 -1.46
N PHE A 105 -0.75 -1.73 -2.10
CA PHE A 105 -0.82 -1.75 -3.55
C PHE A 105 -0.39 -0.39 -4.10
N LYS A 106 0.33 -0.41 -5.22
CA LYS A 106 0.73 0.82 -5.89
C LYS A 106 -0.49 1.50 -6.48
N ASP A 107 -0.82 2.67 -5.97
CA ASP A 107 -1.81 3.55 -6.60
C ASP A 107 -1.15 4.40 -7.70
N VAL A 108 -1.91 4.69 -8.76
CA VAL A 108 -1.47 5.55 -9.84
C VAL A 108 -2.03 6.95 -9.57
N THR A 109 -1.36 7.69 -8.68
CA THR A 109 -1.73 9.08 -8.34
C THR A 109 -1.34 10.10 -9.41
N ASP A 110 -0.88 9.67 -10.58
CA ASP A 110 -0.56 10.60 -11.66
C ASP A 110 -1.87 11.13 -12.28
N LEU A 111 -2.01 12.45 -12.41
CA LEU A 111 -3.24 13.14 -12.84
C LEU A 111 -3.80 12.55 -14.15
N ILE A 112 -2.89 12.13 -15.03
CA ILE A 112 -3.18 11.50 -16.31
C ILE A 112 -3.84 10.12 -16.12
N SER A 113 -3.36 9.32 -15.18
CA SER A 113 -3.91 7.98 -14.89
C SER A 113 -5.25 8.04 -14.17
N GLN A 114 -5.46 9.05 -13.31
CA GLN A 114 -6.80 9.31 -12.74
C GLN A 114 -7.80 9.71 -13.83
N LEU A 115 -7.38 10.52 -14.80
CA LEU A 115 -8.20 10.91 -15.95
C LEU A 115 -8.55 9.67 -16.82
N PHE A 116 -7.58 8.79 -17.10
CA PHE A 116 -7.83 7.56 -17.87
C PHE A 116 -8.72 6.55 -17.14
N MET A 117 -8.56 6.41 -15.81
CA MET A 117 -9.46 5.59 -14.97
C MET A 117 -10.88 6.15 -14.94
N HIS A 118 -11.04 7.48 -14.89
CA HIS A 118 -12.35 8.15 -14.90
C HIS A 118 -13.03 8.09 -16.29
N LEU A 119 -12.25 8.17 -17.39
CA LEU A 119 -12.75 7.99 -18.75
C LEU A 119 -12.91 6.52 -19.18
N GLY A 120 -12.56 5.55 -18.32
CA GLY A 120 -12.66 4.12 -18.61
C GLY A 120 -11.77 3.62 -19.75
N THR A 121 -10.71 4.37 -20.08
CA THR A 121 -9.88 4.17 -21.28
C THR A 121 -8.61 3.36 -21.00
N VAL A 122 -8.16 3.29 -19.75
CA VAL A 122 -7.06 2.41 -19.30
C VAL A 122 -7.36 1.95 -17.87
N GLY A 123 -7.54 0.65 -17.65
CA GLY A 123 -7.66 0.07 -16.31
C GLY A 123 -6.27 -0.20 -15.71
N ILE A 124 -6.18 -0.32 -14.37
CA ILE A 124 -4.98 -0.88 -13.69
C ILE A 124 -4.55 -2.22 -14.34
N TYR A 125 -5.50 -2.95 -14.93
CA TYR A 125 -5.30 -4.20 -15.66
C TYR A 125 -4.46 -4.08 -16.95
N ASP A 126 -4.26 -2.87 -17.49
CA ASP A 126 -3.54 -2.64 -18.76
C ASP A 126 -2.02 -2.43 -18.58
N LEU A 127 -1.50 -2.48 -17.34
CA LEU A 127 -0.06 -2.37 -17.03
C LEU A 127 0.49 -3.64 -16.34
N PRO A 128 0.46 -4.81 -17.02
CA PRO A 128 0.83 -6.10 -16.42
C PRO A 128 2.29 -6.17 -15.93
N HIS A 129 3.21 -5.41 -16.52
CA HIS A 129 4.62 -5.41 -16.15
C HIS A 129 4.93 -4.71 -14.80
N LEU A 130 4.01 -3.90 -14.28
CA LEU A 130 4.16 -3.20 -13.00
C LEU A 130 3.37 -3.84 -11.86
N ARG A 131 2.45 -4.76 -12.16
CA ARG A 131 1.47 -5.28 -11.19
C ARG A 131 2.12 -6.05 -10.05
N ASN A 132 3.07 -6.93 -10.36
CA ASN A 132 3.58 -7.93 -9.42
C ASN A 132 5.05 -7.71 -9.03
N LYS A 133 5.57 -6.49 -9.25
CA LYS A 133 6.94 -6.14 -8.91
C LYS A 133 6.94 -5.12 -7.79
N LEU A 134 7.44 -5.50 -6.63
CA LEU A 134 7.54 -4.61 -5.47
C LEU A 134 9.00 -4.38 -5.13
N VAL A 135 9.31 -3.17 -4.67
CA VAL A 135 10.61 -2.87 -4.09
C VAL A 135 10.39 -2.73 -2.59
N ILE A 136 11.10 -3.55 -1.81
CA ILE A 136 10.95 -3.71 -0.36
C ILE A 136 12.33 -3.55 0.29
N LYS A 137 12.42 -3.11 1.53
CA LYS A 137 13.68 -3.01 2.28
C LYS A 137 13.67 -3.95 3.48
#